data_AF-A0A821QDX4-F1
#
_entry.id   AF-A0A821QDX4-F1
#
_cell.length_a   1.000
_cell.length_b   1.000
_cell.length_c   1.000
_cell.angle_alpha   90.00
_cell.angle_beta   90.00
_cell.angle_gamma   90.00
#
_symmetry.space_group_name_H-M   'P 1'
#
loop_
_entity.id
_entity.type
_entity.pdbx_description
1 polymer ?
#
loop_
_entity_poly.entity_id
_entity_poly.type
_entity_poly.pdbx_seq_one_letter_code
_entity_poly.pdbx_strand_id
1 'polypeptide(L)'
;MSVLNLIKRHFRIILTEFLLQYCCDPEKVLNACRYLACHDPDVSTPQGSLSMSTTQIADFLNPKFLGVLAYFDHKLVNAKVALSVKRKALKSFPDIIQLMGVKYLTPLRYKVLATLRSALPLVKEFPKILAEAWSAFIHNIDTISLGPLLPNLAVSLLQQIQYAPQEINKIFQYLILNNENLLSSYISELFFVDDAKISERVKSVIKKHVRRTQPDGFLEKIKWYLQHLNQDIPSIKAYSFSRLNKLLKCNRKELHKAIFGGKNIDPVIVELIDCLLVGCKDPNTEVSASSGSCLGQLGAIEAGHLPRQYVQPDRSPFAFSINDNCFAATALIELTRAFQYEKDTMNMDCYALTIQEILKIYDISPTGSKKTCGIVSPRICIK
;
A
#
# COMPACT_ATOMS: atom_id res chain seq x y z
N MET A 1 -25.51 20.69 33.87
CA MET A 1 -24.69 19.59 33.32
C MET A 1 -23.22 19.96 33.54
N SER A 2 -22.43 19.18 34.27
CA SER A 2 -21.02 19.53 34.54
C SER A 2 -20.16 19.35 33.29
N VAL A 3 -19.08 20.14 33.17
CA VAL A 3 -18.11 20.03 32.05
C VAL A 3 -17.55 18.60 31.95
N LEU A 4 -17.30 17.95 33.09
CA LEU A 4 -16.83 16.57 33.14
C LEU A 4 -17.82 15.58 32.50
N ASN A 5 -19.13 15.77 32.71
CA ASN A 5 -20.14 14.92 32.08
C ASN A 5 -20.17 15.10 30.56
N LEU A 6 -19.93 16.31 30.06
CA LEU A 6 -19.82 16.56 28.62
C LEU A 6 -18.59 15.86 28.03
N ILE A 7 -17.45 15.94 28.73
CA ILE A 7 -16.21 15.28 28.33
C ILE A 7 -16.39 13.77 28.23
N LYS A 8 -16.98 13.15 29.26
CA LYS A 8 -17.23 11.69 29.23
C LYS A 8 -18.16 11.29 28.09
N ARG A 9 -19.20 12.09 27.81
CA ARG A 9 -20.20 11.79 26.77
C ARG A 9 -19.68 11.98 25.34
N HIS A 10 -18.83 12.98 25.12
CA HIS A 10 -18.33 13.35 23.78
C HIS A 10 -16.81 13.15 23.64
N PHE A 11 -16.23 12.27 24.45
CA PHE A 11 -14.78 12.10 24.61
C PHE A 11 -14.03 12.00 23.30
N ARG A 12 -14.46 11.08 22.42
CA ARG A 12 -13.80 10.82 21.13
C ARG A 12 -13.80 12.05 20.22
N ILE A 13 -14.94 12.74 20.14
CA ILE A 13 -15.10 13.95 19.32
C ILE A 13 -14.18 15.05 19.84
N ILE A 14 -14.20 15.29 21.16
CA ILE A 14 -13.36 16.31 21.81
C ILE A 14 -11.88 16.02 21.56
N LEU A 15 -11.45 14.77 21.75
CA LEU A 15 -10.08 14.36 21.48
C LEU A 15 -9.68 14.65 20.03
N THR A 16 -10.49 14.23 19.06
CA THR A 16 -10.19 14.44 17.64
C THR A 16 -10.21 15.91 17.22
N GLU A 17 -11.10 16.72 17.81
CA GLU A 17 -11.15 18.16 17.56
C GLU A 17 -9.93 18.87 18.17
N PHE A 18 -9.41 18.44 19.33
CA PHE A 18 -8.15 18.96 19.86
C PHE A 18 -6.96 18.58 18.98
N LEU A 19 -6.87 17.33 18.53
CA LEU A 19 -5.80 16.90 17.61
C LEU A 19 -5.87 17.63 16.26
N LEU A 20 -7.05 18.04 15.80
CA LEU A 20 -7.18 18.91 14.63
C LEU A 20 -6.57 20.31 14.84
N GLN A 21 -6.37 20.74 16.08
CA GLN A 21 -5.73 22.01 16.42
C GLN A 21 -4.22 21.90 16.64
N TYR A 22 -3.61 20.72 16.47
CA TYR A 22 -2.21 20.48 16.82
C TYR A 22 -1.27 21.48 16.14
N CYS A 23 -1.49 21.75 14.85
CA CYS A 23 -0.65 22.69 14.09
C CYS A 23 -0.74 24.16 14.55
N CYS A 24 -1.72 24.50 15.40
CA CYS A 24 -1.90 25.86 15.90
C CYS A 24 -1.22 26.07 17.25
N ASP A 25 -1.34 25.11 18.17
CA ASP A 25 -0.77 25.21 19.50
C ASP A 25 -0.50 23.80 20.06
N PRO A 26 0.66 23.20 19.73
CA PRO A 26 1.02 21.85 20.16
C PRO A 26 0.96 21.68 21.68
N GLU A 27 1.48 22.64 22.44
CA GLU A 27 1.53 22.55 23.90
C GLU A 27 0.14 22.54 24.53
N LYS A 28 -0.80 23.38 24.04
CA LYS A 28 -2.19 23.31 24.52
C LYS A 28 -2.86 21.99 24.17
N VAL A 29 -2.61 21.45 22.97
CA VAL A 29 -3.19 20.16 22.57
C VAL A 29 -2.62 19.02 23.40
N LEU A 30 -1.31 19.01 23.65
CA LEU A 30 -0.70 18.03 24.55
C LEU A 30 -1.26 18.13 25.97
N ASN A 31 -1.39 19.34 26.52
CA ASN A 31 -2.02 19.55 27.83
C ASN A 31 -3.48 19.07 27.86
N ALA A 32 -4.23 19.29 26.79
CA ALA A 32 -5.59 18.78 26.66
C ALA A 32 -5.61 17.24 26.61
N CYS A 33 -4.67 16.60 25.91
CA CYS A 33 -4.51 15.14 25.95
C CYS A 33 -4.19 14.63 27.35
N ARG A 34 -3.30 15.30 28.10
CA ARG A 34 -3.01 14.95 29.51
C ARG A 34 -4.27 15.01 30.37
N TYR A 35 -5.05 16.08 30.21
CA TYR A 35 -6.31 16.24 30.93
C TYR A 35 -7.33 15.16 30.55
N LEU A 36 -7.47 14.85 29.26
CA LEU A 36 -8.37 13.78 28.79
C LEU A 36 -7.94 12.40 29.29
N ALA A 37 -6.64 12.12 29.38
CA ALA A 37 -6.13 10.85 29.90
C ALA A 37 -6.53 10.64 31.38
N CYS A 38 -6.62 11.70 32.18
CA CYS A 38 -7.11 11.63 33.57
C CYS A 38 -8.61 11.31 33.68
N HIS A 39 -9.37 11.50 32.59
CA HIS A 39 -10.83 11.43 32.56
C HIS A 39 -11.34 10.46 31.50
N ASP A 40 -10.50 9.52 31.08
CA ASP A 40 -10.82 8.51 30.08
C ASP A 40 -11.97 7.62 30.57
N PRO A 41 -13.12 7.57 29.88
CA PRO A 41 -14.25 6.74 30.29
C PRO A 41 -13.96 5.24 30.12
N ASP A 42 -13.00 4.87 29.26
CA ASP A 42 -12.71 3.47 28.93
C ASP A 42 -11.75 2.82 29.96
N VAL A 43 -11.23 3.59 30.92
CA VAL A 43 -10.27 3.10 31.93
C VAL A 43 -10.84 3.26 33.34
N SER A 44 -10.87 2.17 34.11
CA SER A 44 -11.43 2.11 35.46
C SER A 44 -10.64 2.93 36.48
N THR A 45 -9.34 3.15 36.23
CA THR A 45 -8.43 3.93 37.07
C THR A 45 -7.79 5.05 36.23
N PRO A 46 -7.70 6.29 36.74
CA PRO A 46 -7.04 7.37 36.02
C PRO A 46 -5.58 6.99 35.73
N GLN A 47 -5.23 6.78 34.46
CA GLN A 47 -3.85 6.54 34.02
C GLN A 47 -3.12 7.86 33.67
N GLY A 48 -3.85 8.97 33.67
CA GLY A 48 -3.32 10.29 33.32
C GLY A 48 -2.63 11.01 34.47
N SER A 49 -1.59 11.78 34.13
CA SER A 49 -1.01 12.81 34.99
C SER A 49 -0.85 14.09 34.18
N LEU A 50 -1.02 15.25 34.82
CA LEU A 50 -0.68 16.53 34.19
C LEU A 50 0.82 16.64 33.85
N SER A 51 1.66 15.75 34.38
CA SER A 51 3.09 15.64 34.09
C SER A 51 3.44 14.56 33.06
N MET A 52 2.46 13.99 32.33
CA MET A 52 2.74 12.94 31.34
C MET A 52 3.74 13.39 30.28
N SER A 53 4.72 12.54 29.99
CA SER A 53 5.62 12.72 28.86
C SER A 53 4.90 12.54 27.52
N THR A 54 5.50 12.99 26.42
CA THR A 54 4.97 12.78 25.06
C THR A 54 4.80 11.30 24.72
N THR A 55 5.70 10.43 25.19
CA THR A 55 5.59 8.98 25.03
C THR A 55 4.35 8.42 25.73
N GLN A 56 4.07 8.86 26.96
CA GLN A 56 2.88 8.43 27.69
C GLN A 56 1.58 8.94 27.02
N ILE A 57 1.63 10.12 26.39
CA ILE A 57 0.50 10.62 25.59
C ILE A 57 0.29 9.72 24.37
N ALA A 58 1.36 9.31 23.67
CA ALA A 58 1.25 8.37 22.56
C ALA A 58 0.67 7.01 22.99
N ASP A 59 1.06 6.51 24.17
CA ASP A 59 0.48 5.29 24.76
C ASP A 59 -1.03 5.44 25.02
N PHE A 60 -1.46 6.59 25.54
CA PHE A 60 -2.87 6.93 25.74
C PHE A 60 -3.66 7.04 24.41
N LEU A 61 -3.04 7.58 23.37
CA LEU A 61 -3.66 7.77 22.06
C LEU A 61 -3.75 6.46 21.27
N ASN A 62 -2.79 5.54 21.44
CA ASN A 62 -2.69 4.30 20.67
C ASN A 62 -4.02 3.53 20.51
N PRO A 63 -4.75 3.16 21.58
CA PRO A 63 -6.03 2.42 21.44
C PRO A 63 -7.12 3.22 20.70
N LYS A 64 -6.96 4.53 20.58
CA LYS A 64 -7.93 5.46 19.97
C LYS A 64 -7.48 5.92 18.58
N PHE A 65 -6.25 5.60 18.17
CA PHE A 65 -5.61 6.21 17.02
C PHE A 65 -6.28 5.83 15.68
N LEU A 66 -6.80 4.61 15.55
CA LEU A 66 -7.64 4.23 14.39
C LEU A 66 -8.86 5.15 14.23
N GLY A 67 -9.51 5.52 15.34
CA GLY A 67 -10.62 6.49 15.33
C GLY A 67 -10.19 7.89 14.94
N VAL A 68 -8.98 8.30 15.35
CA VAL A 68 -8.36 9.56 14.91
C VAL A 68 -8.11 9.52 13.39
N LEU A 69 -7.56 8.43 12.86
CA LEU A 69 -7.33 8.28 11.41
C LEU A 69 -8.63 8.35 10.61
N ALA A 70 -9.68 7.64 11.05
CA ALA A 70 -11.00 7.70 10.42
C ALA A 70 -11.58 9.12 10.43
N TYR A 71 -11.43 9.85 11.53
CA TYR A 71 -11.86 11.24 11.63
C TYR A 71 -11.10 12.16 10.68
N PHE A 72 -9.76 12.05 10.62
CA PHE A 72 -8.94 12.85 9.70
C PHE A 72 -9.28 12.53 8.25
N ASP A 73 -9.41 11.26 7.89
CA ASP A 73 -9.82 10.84 6.56
C ASP A 73 -11.17 11.44 6.14
N HIS A 74 -12.18 11.36 7.02
CA HIS A 74 -13.47 12.00 6.78
C HIS A 74 -13.34 13.52 6.56
N LYS A 75 -12.52 14.24 7.35
CA LYS A 75 -12.31 15.68 7.15
C LYS A 75 -11.63 15.98 5.81
N LEU A 76 -10.70 15.14 5.36
CA LEU A 76 -9.94 15.33 4.13
C LEU A 76 -10.79 15.05 2.89
N VAL A 77 -11.59 13.98 2.90
CA VAL A 77 -12.36 13.54 1.73
C VAL A 77 -13.69 14.28 1.59
N ASN A 78 -14.40 14.54 2.69
CA ASN A 78 -15.76 15.06 2.63
C ASN A 78 -15.82 16.42 1.91
N ALA A 79 -16.60 16.49 0.83
CA ALA A 79 -16.75 17.69 0.00
C ALA A 79 -17.41 18.87 0.73
N LYS A 80 -18.20 18.60 1.78
CA LYS A 80 -18.86 19.62 2.62
C LYS A 80 -17.91 20.28 3.62
N VAL A 81 -16.73 19.70 3.85
CA VAL A 81 -15.74 20.25 4.78
C VAL A 81 -14.97 21.37 4.10
N ALA A 82 -14.95 22.55 4.72
CA ALA A 82 -14.27 23.72 4.19
C ALA A 82 -12.77 23.49 4.00
N LEU A 83 -12.19 24.08 2.95
CA LEU A 83 -10.75 23.99 2.64
C LEU A 83 -9.85 24.44 3.81
N SER A 84 -10.29 25.42 4.60
CA SER A 84 -9.56 25.86 5.80
C SER A 84 -9.41 24.75 6.84
N VAL A 85 -10.45 23.92 7.02
CA VAL A 85 -10.43 22.76 7.92
C VAL A 85 -9.57 21.64 7.33
N LYS A 86 -9.67 21.37 6.03
CA LYS A 86 -8.81 20.39 5.33
C LYS A 86 -7.33 20.74 5.46
N ARG A 87 -6.99 22.02 5.25
CA ARG A 87 -5.63 22.56 5.45
C ARG A 87 -5.15 22.32 6.87
N LYS A 88 -6.02 22.55 7.86
CA LYS A 88 -5.69 22.37 9.28
C LYS A 88 -5.45 20.90 9.65
N ALA A 89 -6.27 20.00 9.11
CA ALA A 89 -6.06 18.56 9.22
C ALA A 89 -4.71 18.15 8.62
N LEU A 90 -4.42 18.56 7.38
CA LEU A 90 -3.14 18.25 6.73
C LEU A 90 -1.93 18.84 7.44
N LYS A 91 -2.05 20.02 8.06
CA LYS A 91 -0.96 20.60 8.85
C LYS A 91 -0.74 19.91 10.19
N SER A 92 -1.80 19.43 10.84
CA SER A 92 -1.70 18.77 12.15
C SER A 92 -1.27 17.31 12.03
N PHE A 93 -1.55 16.68 10.88
CA PHE A 93 -1.29 15.26 10.68
C PHE A 93 0.19 14.84 10.76
N PRO A 94 1.17 15.58 10.17
CA PRO A 94 2.60 15.30 10.36
C PRO A 94 3.01 15.24 11.82
N ASP A 95 2.55 16.20 12.64
CA ASP A 95 2.89 16.27 14.06
C ASP A 95 2.30 15.08 14.83
N ILE A 96 1.07 14.68 14.50
CA ILE A 96 0.42 13.49 15.10
C ILE A 96 1.17 12.22 14.70
N ILE A 97 1.58 12.09 13.43
CA ILE A 97 2.43 10.99 12.96
C ILE A 97 3.72 10.95 13.80
N GLN A 98 4.39 12.08 13.98
CA GLN A 98 5.60 12.14 14.79
C GLN A 98 5.36 11.80 16.28
N LEU A 99 4.24 12.25 16.85
CA LEU A 99 3.84 11.94 18.23
C LEU A 99 3.63 10.43 18.44
N MET A 100 2.93 9.77 17.51
CA MET A 100 2.69 8.33 17.57
C MET A 100 3.99 7.54 17.34
N GLY A 101 4.85 8.04 16.44
CA GLY A 101 6.15 7.45 16.14
C GLY A 101 6.09 6.03 15.57
N VAL A 102 7.28 5.46 15.34
CA VAL A 102 7.46 4.15 14.66
C VAL A 102 6.69 3.02 15.34
N LYS A 103 6.63 3.00 16.68
CA LYS A 103 5.98 1.95 17.49
C LYS A 103 4.51 1.77 17.14
N TYR A 104 3.78 2.87 16.99
CA TYR A 104 2.33 2.84 16.79
C TYR A 104 1.90 3.07 15.34
N LEU A 105 2.76 3.70 14.53
CA LEU A 105 2.49 3.86 13.10
C LEU A 105 2.76 2.61 12.28
N THR A 106 3.84 1.88 12.57
CA THR A 106 4.23 0.74 11.74
C THR A 106 3.12 -0.32 11.62
N PRO A 107 2.43 -0.73 12.70
CA PRO A 107 1.31 -1.68 12.60
C PRO A 107 0.12 -1.14 11.78
N LEU A 108 -0.03 0.19 11.71
CA LEU A 108 -1.13 0.88 11.02
C LEU A 108 -0.73 1.48 9.67
N ARG A 109 0.46 1.13 9.17
CA ARG A 109 1.08 1.71 7.97
C ARG A 109 0.16 1.77 6.75
N TYR A 110 -0.61 0.71 6.49
CA TYR A 110 -1.54 0.67 5.36
C TYR A 110 -2.72 1.64 5.54
N LYS A 111 -3.27 1.77 6.76
CA LYS A 111 -4.37 2.71 7.04
C LYS A 111 -3.89 4.16 6.89
N VAL A 112 -2.71 4.48 7.42
CA VAL A 112 -2.11 5.82 7.28
C VAL A 112 -1.79 6.14 5.82
N LEU A 113 -1.24 5.17 5.08
CA LEU A 113 -1.00 5.28 3.64
C LEU A 113 -2.31 5.57 2.88
N ALA A 114 -3.39 4.87 3.19
CA ALA A 114 -4.70 5.10 2.58
C ALA A 114 -5.26 6.48 2.91
N THR A 115 -5.18 6.95 4.17
CA THR A 115 -5.57 8.31 4.55
C THR A 115 -4.80 9.39 3.78
N LEU A 116 -3.49 9.21 3.56
CA LEU A 116 -2.71 10.13 2.73
C LEU A 116 -3.09 10.07 1.25
N ARG A 117 -3.46 8.89 0.74
CA ARG A 117 -3.96 8.71 -0.63
C ARG A 117 -5.31 9.39 -0.84
N SER A 118 -6.22 9.25 0.11
CA SER A 118 -7.50 9.95 0.15
C SER A 118 -7.35 11.47 0.04
N ALA A 119 -6.23 12.02 0.52
CA ALA A 119 -5.91 13.44 0.46
C ALA A 119 -5.23 13.89 -0.86
N LEU A 120 -4.85 12.97 -1.75
CA LEU A 120 -4.20 13.31 -3.03
C LEU A 120 -4.98 14.30 -3.90
N PRO A 121 -6.33 14.31 -3.95
CA PRO A 121 -7.07 15.35 -4.67
C PRO A 121 -6.76 16.78 -4.20
N LEU A 122 -6.28 16.96 -2.96
CA LEU A 122 -5.93 18.26 -2.36
C LEU A 122 -4.52 18.75 -2.73
N VAL A 123 -3.79 18.01 -3.58
CA VAL A 123 -2.42 18.36 -3.96
C VAL A 123 -2.33 19.69 -4.70
N LYS A 124 -3.37 20.10 -5.41
CA LYS A 124 -3.41 21.38 -6.14
C LYS A 124 -3.51 22.55 -5.17
N GLU A 125 -4.30 22.38 -4.12
CA GLU A 125 -4.59 23.39 -3.10
C GLU A 125 -3.45 23.50 -2.08
N PHE A 126 -2.88 22.35 -1.67
CA PHE A 126 -1.92 22.28 -0.57
C PHE A 126 -0.67 21.43 -0.89
N PRO A 127 0.05 21.70 -1.99
CA PRO A 127 1.12 20.82 -2.49
C PRO A 127 2.23 20.55 -1.47
N LYS A 128 2.75 21.62 -0.85
CA LYS A 128 3.85 21.51 0.13
C LYS A 128 3.42 20.85 1.43
N ILE A 129 2.21 21.17 1.91
CA ILE A 129 1.67 20.63 3.17
C ILE A 129 1.41 19.13 3.02
N LEU A 130 0.86 18.71 1.87
CA LEU A 130 0.65 17.29 1.60
C LEU A 130 1.99 16.55 1.48
N ALA A 131 2.96 17.12 0.77
CA ALA A 131 4.30 16.53 0.68
C ALA A 131 4.98 16.40 2.05
N GLU A 132 4.79 17.36 2.96
CA GLU A 132 5.26 17.29 4.34
C GLU A 132 4.62 16.13 5.11
N ALA A 133 3.30 15.91 4.97
CA ALA A 133 2.62 14.77 5.58
C ALA A 133 3.12 13.42 5.05
N TRP A 134 3.37 13.31 3.73
CA TRP A 134 4.02 12.13 3.14
C TRP A 134 5.44 11.92 3.68
N SER A 135 6.22 13.00 3.80
CA SER A 135 7.57 12.95 4.36
C SER A 135 7.53 12.48 5.81
N ALA A 136 6.66 13.04 6.65
CA ALA A 136 6.51 12.65 8.04
C ALA A 136 6.15 11.16 8.17
N PHE A 137 5.21 10.66 7.37
CA PHE A 137 4.87 9.23 7.35
C PHE A 137 6.09 8.37 7.03
N ILE A 138 6.81 8.67 5.95
CA ILE A 138 7.97 7.87 5.50
C ILE A 138 9.11 7.86 6.53
N HIS A 139 9.32 8.95 7.27
CA HIS A 139 10.36 9.03 8.30
C HIS A 139 9.95 8.37 9.63
N ASN A 140 8.66 8.02 9.81
CA ASN A 140 8.13 7.45 11.05
C ASN A 140 7.57 6.03 10.88
N ILE A 141 8.00 5.29 9.85
CA ILE A 141 7.77 3.85 9.70
C ILE A 141 9.11 3.13 9.82
N ASP A 142 9.10 1.92 10.34
CA ASP A 142 10.30 1.09 10.36
C ASP A 142 10.80 0.79 8.92
N THR A 143 12.11 0.83 8.72
CA THR A 143 12.70 0.72 7.38
C THR A 143 12.46 -0.64 6.72
N ILE A 144 12.29 -1.72 7.49
CA ILE A 144 11.99 -3.07 6.97
C ILE A 144 10.56 -3.09 6.41
N SER A 145 9.59 -2.50 7.12
CA SER A 145 8.21 -2.38 6.62
C SER A 145 8.05 -1.35 5.51
N LEU A 146 9.01 -0.44 5.34
CA LEU A 146 8.98 0.56 4.27
C LEU A 146 9.23 -0.05 2.88
N GLY A 147 10.05 -1.10 2.80
CA GLY A 147 10.42 -1.77 1.55
C GLY A 147 9.23 -2.27 0.73
N PRO A 148 8.35 -3.12 1.29
CA PRO A 148 7.15 -3.58 0.59
C PRO A 148 6.18 -2.47 0.16
N LEU A 149 6.23 -1.29 0.82
CA LEU A 149 5.39 -0.14 0.45
C LEU A 149 5.99 0.68 -0.69
N LEU A 150 7.27 0.47 -1.05
CA LEU A 150 8.02 1.35 -1.93
C LEU A 150 7.36 1.60 -3.31
N PRO A 151 6.83 0.58 -4.03
CA PRO A 151 6.14 0.81 -5.30
C PRO A 151 4.86 1.64 -5.13
N ASN A 152 4.08 1.29 -4.10
CA ASN A 152 2.85 1.96 -3.71
C ASN A 152 3.09 3.43 -3.33
N LEU A 153 4.18 3.72 -2.62
CA LEU A 153 4.62 5.07 -2.27
C LEU A 153 5.05 5.84 -3.50
N ALA A 154 5.93 5.26 -4.33
CA ALA A 154 6.44 5.92 -5.52
C ALA A 154 5.30 6.35 -6.46
N VAL A 155 4.31 5.48 -6.71
CA VAL A 155 3.13 5.84 -7.52
C VAL A 155 2.36 7.01 -6.92
N SER A 156 2.12 7.03 -5.61
CA SER A 156 1.41 8.13 -4.94
C SER A 156 2.22 9.44 -4.91
N LEU A 157 3.54 9.36 -4.76
CA LEU A 157 4.44 10.52 -4.80
C LEU A 157 4.55 11.11 -6.21
N LEU A 158 4.59 10.26 -7.24
CA LEU A 158 4.65 10.69 -8.63
C LEU A 158 3.42 11.48 -9.06
N GLN A 159 2.24 11.23 -8.49
CA GLN A 159 1.04 12.05 -8.75
C GLN A 159 1.21 13.51 -8.28
N GLN A 160 2.10 13.75 -7.32
CA GLN A 160 2.34 15.06 -6.72
C GLN A 160 3.53 15.81 -7.35
N ILE A 161 4.36 15.12 -8.15
CA ILE A 161 5.62 15.66 -8.68
C ILE A 161 5.42 16.96 -9.48
N GLN A 162 4.29 17.10 -10.16
CA GLN A 162 3.99 18.29 -10.97
C GLN A 162 3.68 19.53 -10.13
N TYR A 163 3.25 19.37 -8.87
CA TYR A 163 2.85 20.47 -7.99
C TYR A 163 3.90 20.79 -6.92
N ALA A 164 4.64 19.78 -6.46
CA ALA A 164 5.67 19.92 -5.42
C ALA A 164 6.99 19.23 -5.83
N PRO A 165 7.61 19.59 -6.97
CA PRO A 165 8.74 18.86 -7.52
C PRO A 165 9.95 18.82 -6.57
N GLN A 166 10.21 19.90 -5.84
CA GLN A 166 11.36 19.98 -4.93
C GLN A 166 11.16 19.08 -3.71
N GLU A 167 10.00 19.14 -3.09
CA GLU A 167 9.63 18.39 -1.90
C GLU A 167 9.58 16.89 -2.20
N ILE A 168 8.93 16.50 -3.29
CA ILE A 168 8.83 15.09 -3.71
C ILE A 168 10.22 14.54 -4.09
N ASN A 169 11.08 15.33 -4.73
CA ASN A 169 12.46 14.89 -5.00
C ASN A 169 13.27 14.67 -3.72
N LYS A 170 13.08 15.49 -2.67
CA LYS A 170 13.73 15.25 -1.36
C LYS A 170 13.27 13.92 -0.76
N ILE A 171 11.98 13.60 -0.87
CA ILE A 171 11.44 12.31 -0.40
C ILE A 171 12.07 11.15 -1.17
N PHE A 172 12.16 11.22 -2.50
CA PHE A 172 12.84 10.21 -3.30
C PHE A 172 14.34 10.08 -2.98
N GLN A 173 15.03 11.19 -2.71
CA GLN A 173 16.43 11.13 -2.27
C GLN A 173 16.57 10.39 -0.93
N TYR A 174 15.68 10.66 0.03
CA TYR A 174 15.65 9.92 1.29
C TYR A 174 15.40 8.42 1.08
N LEU A 175 14.36 8.07 0.30
CA LEU A 175 14.01 6.67 0.04
C LEU A 175 15.14 5.91 -0.69
N ILE A 176 15.74 6.51 -1.70
CA ILE A 176 16.61 5.78 -2.62
C ILE A 176 18.09 5.95 -2.32
N LEU A 177 18.53 7.16 -1.96
CA LEU A 177 19.95 7.44 -1.73
C LEU A 177 20.32 7.21 -0.27
N ASN A 178 19.54 7.74 0.66
CA ASN A 178 19.88 7.62 2.09
C ASN A 178 19.63 6.20 2.61
N ASN A 179 18.66 5.48 2.04
CA ASN A 179 18.28 4.14 2.44
C ASN A 179 18.64 3.05 1.41
N GLU A 180 19.58 3.32 0.48
CA GLU A 180 19.93 2.38 -0.61
C GLU A 180 20.23 0.97 -0.10
N ASN A 181 21.05 0.86 0.95
CA ASN A 181 21.47 -0.44 1.51
C ASN A 181 20.31 -1.19 2.15
N LEU A 182 19.41 -0.48 2.86
CA LEU A 182 18.30 -1.09 3.59
C LEU A 182 17.15 -1.49 2.67
N LEU A 183 16.94 -0.74 1.59
CA LEU A 183 15.86 -0.97 0.63
C LEU A 183 16.33 -1.65 -0.66
N SER A 184 17.59 -2.09 -0.74
CA SER A 184 18.21 -2.60 -1.97
C SER A 184 17.40 -3.70 -2.67
N SER A 185 16.74 -4.58 -1.92
CA SER A 185 15.90 -5.66 -2.48
C SER A 185 14.60 -5.18 -3.11
N TYR A 186 14.16 -3.96 -2.79
CA TYR A 186 12.91 -3.38 -3.25
C TYR A 186 13.11 -2.25 -4.27
N ILE A 187 14.32 -1.69 -4.39
CA ILE A 187 14.57 -0.59 -5.33
C ILE A 187 14.34 -1.02 -6.79
N SER A 188 14.59 -2.27 -7.14
CA SER A 188 14.29 -2.81 -8.48
C SER A 188 12.81 -2.78 -8.85
N GLU A 189 11.92 -2.83 -7.85
CA GLU A 189 10.47 -2.73 -8.05
C GLU A 189 10.05 -1.35 -8.57
N LEU A 190 10.94 -0.35 -8.53
CA LEU A 190 10.72 0.98 -9.08
C LEU A 190 11.10 1.10 -10.56
N PHE A 191 11.18 0.00 -11.30
CA PHE A 191 11.49 -0.01 -12.73
C PHE A 191 10.60 0.91 -13.58
N PHE A 192 9.40 1.24 -13.09
CA PHE A 192 8.44 2.11 -13.77
C PHE A 192 8.72 3.62 -13.70
N VAL A 193 9.75 4.06 -12.95
CA VAL A 193 10.01 5.49 -12.74
C VAL A 193 10.95 6.14 -13.75
N ASP A 194 11.40 5.39 -14.77
CA ASP A 194 12.39 5.85 -15.74
C ASP A 194 11.99 7.18 -16.42
N ASP A 195 10.72 7.29 -16.82
CA ASP A 195 10.17 8.45 -17.53
C ASP A 195 9.69 9.57 -16.57
N ALA A 196 9.89 9.41 -15.26
CA ALA A 196 9.40 10.35 -14.26
C ALA A 196 10.27 11.62 -14.16
N LYS A 197 9.66 12.74 -13.75
CA LYS A 197 10.35 14.03 -13.49
C LYS A 197 11.05 14.07 -12.13
N ILE A 198 11.81 13.03 -11.81
CA ILE A 198 12.63 12.91 -10.59
C ILE A 198 14.11 13.18 -10.91
N SER A 199 14.93 13.37 -9.87
CA SER A 199 16.37 13.64 -9.98
C SER A 199 17.10 12.53 -10.73
N GLU A 200 17.98 12.90 -11.67
CA GLU A 200 18.79 11.95 -12.43
C GLU A 200 19.67 11.07 -11.55
N ARG A 201 20.15 11.59 -10.42
CA ARG A 201 20.91 10.78 -9.44
C ARG A 201 20.06 9.64 -8.87
N VAL A 202 18.80 9.93 -8.54
CA VAL A 202 17.84 8.92 -8.07
C VAL A 202 17.56 7.90 -9.17
N LYS A 203 17.27 8.35 -10.40
CA LYS A 203 17.02 7.44 -11.54
C LYS A 203 18.21 6.53 -11.81
N SER A 204 19.43 7.05 -11.74
CA SER A 204 20.66 6.29 -11.96
C SER A 204 20.78 5.11 -10.99
N VAL A 205 20.53 5.35 -9.70
CA VAL A 205 20.52 4.29 -8.68
C VAL A 205 19.43 3.27 -8.96
N ILE A 206 18.20 3.72 -9.25
CA ILE A 206 17.09 2.80 -9.57
C ILE A 206 17.44 1.93 -10.78
N LYS A 207 17.93 2.54 -11.88
CA LYS A 207 18.38 1.81 -13.09
C LYS A 207 19.44 0.78 -12.78
N LYS A 208 20.40 1.09 -11.91
CA LYS A 208 21.45 0.16 -11.49
C LYS A 208 20.85 -1.08 -10.79
N HIS A 209 19.87 -0.90 -9.91
CA HIS A 209 19.20 -2.01 -9.22
C HIS A 209 18.27 -2.81 -10.14
N VAL A 210 17.54 -2.15 -11.03
CA VAL A 210 16.72 -2.82 -12.06
C VAL A 210 17.59 -3.69 -12.97
N ARG A 211 18.74 -3.18 -13.44
CA ARG A 211 19.67 -3.96 -14.29
C ARG A 211 20.28 -5.18 -13.59
N ARG A 212 20.39 -5.17 -12.26
CA ARG A 212 20.91 -6.32 -11.49
C ARG A 212 19.90 -7.46 -11.38
N THR A 213 18.61 -7.14 -11.44
CA THR A 213 17.51 -8.09 -11.22
C THR A 213 16.84 -8.50 -12.52
N GLN A 214 16.85 -7.64 -13.53
CA GLN A 214 16.31 -7.93 -14.83
C GLN A 214 17.25 -8.86 -15.61
N PRO A 215 16.77 -10.01 -16.09
CA PRO A 215 17.57 -10.92 -16.91
C PRO A 215 17.81 -10.34 -18.30
N ASP A 216 18.79 -10.87 -19.04
CA ASP A 216 19.12 -10.40 -20.40
C ASP A 216 18.32 -11.09 -21.51
N GLY A 217 17.99 -12.36 -21.32
CA GLY A 217 17.29 -13.20 -22.30
C GLY A 217 15.85 -12.74 -22.57
N PHE A 218 15.37 -12.95 -23.81
CA PHE A 218 14.08 -12.43 -24.25
C PHE A 218 12.90 -13.02 -23.46
N LEU A 219 12.84 -14.36 -23.33
CA LEU A 219 11.76 -15.05 -22.61
C LEU A 219 11.85 -14.78 -21.11
N GLU A 220 13.06 -14.75 -20.56
CA GLU A 220 13.30 -14.42 -19.16
C GLU A 220 12.86 -13.00 -18.83
N LYS A 221 13.08 -12.03 -19.74
CA LYS A 221 12.57 -10.66 -19.60
C LYS A 221 11.04 -10.61 -19.63
N ILE A 222 10.40 -11.38 -20.50
CA ILE A 222 8.92 -11.48 -20.50
C ILE A 222 8.46 -11.98 -19.14
N LYS A 223 9.00 -13.11 -18.66
CA LYS A 223 8.67 -13.69 -17.37
C LYS A 223 8.89 -12.71 -16.22
N TRP A 224 9.98 -11.95 -16.26
CA TRP A 224 10.28 -10.89 -15.30
C TRP A 224 9.17 -9.81 -15.27
N TYR A 225 8.69 -9.36 -16.43
CA TYR A 225 7.55 -8.42 -16.47
C TYR A 225 6.24 -9.06 -16.00
N LEU A 226 5.98 -10.33 -16.32
CA LEU A 226 4.77 -11.04 -15.86
C LEU A 226 4.69 -11.08 -14.33
N GLN A 227 5.81 -11.24 -13.64
CA GLN A 227 5.86 -11.18 -12.17
C GLN A 227 5.34 -9.85 -11.61
N HIS A 228 5.61 -8.72 -12.30
CA HIS A 228 5.16 -7.39 -11.88
C HIS A 228 3.70 -7.10 -12.23
N LEU A 229 3.09 -7.85 -13.16
CA LEU A 229 1.66 -7.74 -13.47
C LEU A 229 0.76 -8.27 -12.35
N ASN A 230 1.31 -9.09 -11.44
CA ASN A 230 0.59 -9.57 -10.26
C ASN A 230 0.36 -8.48 -9.20
N GLN A 231 1.06 -7.34 -9.30
CA GLN A 231 0.84 -6.21 -8.39
C GLN A 231 -0.48 -5.51 -8.72
N ASP A 232 -1.38 -5.33 -7.75
CA ASP A 232 -2.67 -4.64 -7.97
C ASP A 232 -2.56 -3.11 -7.98
N ILE A 233 -1.58 -2.61 -8.74
CA ILE A 233 -1.37 -1.17 -8.93
C ILE A 233 -1.51 -0.88 -10.44
N PRO A 234 -2.63 -0.27 -10.88
CA PRO A 234 -2.91 -0.09 -12.31
C PRO A 234 -1.81 0.62 -13.09
N SER A 235 -1.18 1.65 -12.52
CA SER A 235 -0.08 2.38 -13.18
C SER A 235 1.15 1.50 -13.43
N ILE A 236 1.44 0.55 -12.55
CA ILE A 236 2.55 -0.40 -12.73
C ILE A 236 2.18 -1.44 -13.78
N LYS A 237 0.95 -1.97 -13.77
CA LYS A 237 0.46 -2.88 -14.82
C LYS A 237 0.52 -2.22 -16.20
N ALA A 238 0.01 -1.00 -16.33
CA ALA A 238 0.05 -0.22 -17.57
C ALA A 238 1.49 0.01 -18.06
N TYR A 239 2.40 0.41 -17.16
CA TYR A 239 3.81 0.58 -17.51
C TYR A 239 4.45 -0.74 -17.95
N SER A 240 4.18 -1.84 -17.24
CA SER A 240 4.70 -3.18 -17.55
C SER A 240 4.24 -3.63 -18.93
N PHE A 241 2.96 -3.49 -19.25
CA PHE A 241 2.45 -3.76 -20.60
C PHE A 241 3.07 -2.85 -21.65
N SER A 242 3.21 -1.55 -21.39
CA SER A 242 3.85 -0.62 -22.33
C SER A 242 5.31 -1.01 -22.64
N ARG A 243 6.06 -1.48 -21.64
CA ARG A 243 7.43 -1.98 -21.82
C ARG A 243 7.47 -3.34 -22.50
N LEU A 244 6.56 -4.26 -22.15
CA LEU A 244 6.37 -5.52 -22.86
C LEU A 244 6.06 -5.30 -24.34
N ASN A 245 5.15 -4.39 -24.67
CA ASN A 245 4.83 -4.04 -26.06
C ASN A 245 6.08 -3.60 -26.84
N LYS A 246 6.92 -2.75 -26.25
CA LYS A 246 8.20 -2.33 -26.85
C LYS A 246 9.15 -3.53 -27.02
N LEU A 247 9.27 -4.39 -26.02
CA LEU A 247 10.11 -5.59 -26.07
C LEU A 247 9.66 -6.54 -27.19
N LEU A 248 8.37 -6.87 -27.25
CA LEU A 248 7.79 -7.74 -28.28
C LEU A 248 7.98 -7.15 -29.69
N LYS A 249 7.83 -5.82 -29.83
CA LYS A 249 8.04 -5.13 -31.10
C LYS A 249 9.50 -5.14 -31.55
N CYS A 250 10.46 -5.03 -30.63
CA CYS A 250 11.88 -5.02 -30.95
C CYS A 250 12.47 -6.42 -31.21
N ASN A 251 11.86 -7.48 -30.65
CA ASN A 251 12.36 -8.86 -30.71
C ASN A 251 11.43 -9.78 -31.52
N ARG A 252 10.99 -9.33 -32.71
CA ARG A 252 10.04 -10.07 -33.56
C ARG A 252 10.52 -11.47 -33.93
N LYS A 253 11.81 -11.65 -34.19
CA LYS A 253 12.37 -12.94 -34.60
C LYS A 253 12.30 -13.96 -33.47
N GLU A 254 12.67 -13.53 -32.27
CA GLU A 254 12.62 -14.35 -31.06
C GLU A 254 11.18 -14.67 -30.66
N LEU A 255 10.27 -13.69 -30.78
CA LEU A 255 8.83 -13.90 -30.58
C LEU A 255 8.27 -14.94 -31.56
N HIS A 256 8.57 -14.81 -32.85
CA HIS A 256 8.15 -15.78 -33.86
C HIS A 256 8.71 -17.17 -33.61
N LYS A 257 9.99 -17.27 -33.20
CA LYS A 257 10.59 -18.54 -32.80
C LYS A 257 9.91 -19.15 -31.58
N ALA A 258 9.50 -18.34 -30.60
CA ALA A 258 8.82 -18.82 -29.39
C ALA A 258 7.37 -19.27 -29.67
N ILE A 259 6.70 -18.70 -30.66
CA ILE A 259 5.34 -19.10 -31.06
C ILE A 259 5.35 -20.28 -32.03
N PHE A 260 6.20 -20.24 -33.07
CA PHE A 260 6.15 -21.15 -34.23
C PHE A 260 7.37 -22.07 -34.38
N GLY A 261 8.41 -21.89 -33.56
CA GLY A 261 9.68 -22.61 -33.71
C GLY A 261 9.65 -24.07 -33.27
N GLY A 262 8.57 -24.53 -32.64
CA GLY A 262 8.40 -25.90 -32.15
C GLY A 262 7.00 -26.44 -32.40
N LYS A 263 6.73 -27.66 -31.91
CA LYS A 263 5.39 -28.28 -32.00
C LYS A 263 4.35 -27.55 -31.15
N ASN A 264 4.79 -26.99 -30.02
CA ASN A 264 3.97 -26.26 -29.07
C ASN A 264 4.54 -24.84 -28.89
N ILE A 265 3.67 -23.90 -28.54
CA ILE A 265 4.06 -22.54 -28.13
C ILE A 265 4.88 -22.62 -26.84
N ASP A 266 5.91 -21.76 -26.72
CA ASP A 266 6.71 -21.65 -25.51
C ASP A 266 5.82 -21.34 -24.28
N PRO A 267 6.00 -22.04 -23.14
CA PRO A 267 5.17 -21.86 -21.95
C PRO A 267 5.10 -20.42 -21.43
N VAL A 268 6.18 -19.64 -21.56
CA VAL A 268 6.20 -18.23 -21.13
C VAL A 268 5.29 -17.38 -22.02
N ILE A 269 5.18 -17.73 -23.30
CA ILE A 269 4.28 -17.04 -24.23
C ILE A 269 2.82 -17.43 -23.97
N VAL A 270 2.56 -18.69 -23.57
CA VAL A 270 1.21 -19.10 -23.12
C VAL A 270 0.80 -18.30 -21.88
N GLU A 271 1.67 -18.21 -20.87
CA GLU A 271 1.43 -17.40 -19.67
C GLU A 271 1.20 -15.92 -20.02
N LEU A 272 2.00 -15.37 -20.94
CA LEU A 272 1.80 -14.02 -21.46
C LEU A 272 0.41 -13.84 -22.09
N ILE A 273 -0.05 -14.78 -22.93
CA ILE A 273 -1.38 -14.71 -23.55
C ILE A 273 -2.48 -14.69 -22.48
N ASP A 274 -2.39 -15.57 -21.48
CA ASP A 274 -3.35 -15.62 -20.38
C ASP A 274 -3.38 -14.29 -19.61
N CYS A 275 -2.21 -13.76 -19.23
CA CYS A 275 -2.09 -12.45 -18.59
C CYS A 275 -2.65 -11.30 -19.44
N LEU A 276 -2.43 -11.33 -20.76
CA LEU A 276 -2.92 -10.30 -21.66
C LEU A 276 -4.44 -10.33 -21.82
N LEU A 277 -5.04 -11.52 -21.90
CA LEU A 277 -6.49 -11.68 -21.94
C LEU A 277 -7.15 -11.20 -20.65
N VAL A 278 -6.53 -11.45 -19.50
CA VAL A 278 -6.96 -10.88 -18.21
C VAL A 278 -6.80 -9.36 -18.21
N GLY A 279 -5.64 -8.85 -18.66
CA GLY A 279 -5.35 -7.43 -18.73
C GLY A 279 -6.31 -6.64 -19.63
N CYS A 280 -6.78 -7.21 -20.74
CA CYS A 280 -7.78 -6.59 -21.59
C CYS A 280 -9.15 -6.42 -20.92
N LYS A 281 -9.45 -7.24 -19.90
CA LYS A 281 -10.67 -7.15 -19.10
C LYS A 281 -10.50 -6.27 -17.86
N ASP A 282 -9.32 -5.68 -17.66
CA ASP A 282 -9.06 -4.81 -16.50
C ASP A 282 -9.97 -3.57 -16.56
N PRO A 283 -10.59 -3.15 -15.43
CA PRO A 283 -11.45 -1.98 -15.39
C PRO A 283 -10.71 -0.67 -15.67
N ASN A 284 -9.38 -0.64 -15.47
CA ASN A 284 -8.56 0.51 -15.83
C ASN A 284 -8.30 0.53 -17.34
N THR A 285 -8.76 1.58 -18.00
CA THR A 285 -8.66 1.74 -19.47
C THR A 285 -7.22 1.80 -19.97
N GLU A 286 -6.28 2.35 -19.20
CA GLU A 286 -4.87 2.41 -19.57
C GLU A 286 -4.22 1.01 -19.54
N VAL A 287 -4.58 0.20 -18.54
CA VAL A 287 -4.14 -1.20 -18.44
C VAL A 287 -4.72 -2.01 -19.60
N SER A 288 -6.04 -1.92 -19.82
CA SER A 288 -6.72 -2.65 -20.90
C SER A 288 -6.17 -2.29 -22.29
N ALA A 289 -5.98 -0.99 -22.57
CA ALA A 289 -5.43 -0.53 -23.85
C ALA A 289 -3.96 -0.96 -24.04
N SER A 290 -3.13 -0.89 -22.98
CA SER A 290 -1.73 -1.31 -23.04
C SER A 290 -1.60 -2.83 -23.23
N SER A 291 -2.47 -3.60 -22.57
CA SER A 291 -2.59 -5.05 -22.76
C SER A 291 -3.00 -5.39 -24.21
N GLY A 292 -4.03 -4.72 -24.73
CA GLY A 292 -4.49 -4.90 -26.11
C GLY A 292 -3.41 -4.58 -27.15
N SER A 293 -2.57 -3.58 -26.88
CA SER A 293 -1.41 -3.27 -27.73
C SER A 293 -0.40 -4.42 -27.78
N CYS A 294 -0.16 -5.09 -26.65
CA CYS A 294 0.71 -6.27 -26.61
C CYS A 294 0.10 -7.46 -27.36
N LEU A 295 -1.21 -7.71 -27.22
CA LEU A 295 -1.90 -8.73 -28.03
C LEU A 295 -1.74 -8.47 -29.52
N GLY A 296 -1.84 -7.21 -29.93
CA GLY A 296 -1.57 -6.80 -31.32
C GLY A 296 -0.16 -7.16 -31.80
N GLN A 297 0.84 -7.18 -30.91
CA GLN A 297 2.18 -7.67 -31.26
C GLN A 297 2.21 -9.19 -31.45
N LEU A 298 1.42 -9.97 -30.73
CA LEU A 298 1.40 -11.43 -30.95
C LEU A 298 0.86 -11.77 -32.34
N GLY A 299 -0.16 -11.03 -32.78
CA GLY A 299 -0.84 -11.29 -34.05
C GLY A 299 -1.76 -12.51 -33.97
N ALA A 300 -2.19 -13.01 -35.12
CA ALA A 300 -3.03 -14.21 -35.17
C ALA A 300 -2.23 -15.44 -34.74
N ILE A 301 -2.73 -16.16 -33.74
CA ILE A 301 -2.21 -17.44 -33.28
C ILE A 301 -3.28 -18.49 -33.54
N GLU A 302 -2.90 -19.58 -34.21
CA GLU A 302 -3.81 -20.70 -34.45
C GLU A 302 -4.12 -21.42 -33.13
N ALA A 303 -5.42 -21.59 -32.83
CA ALA A 303 -5.86 -22.18 -31.58
C ALA A 303 -5.33 -23.61 -31.35
N GLY A 304 -5.03 -24.35 -32.42
CA GLY A 304 -4.46 -25.70 -32.35
C GLY A 304 -3.06 -25.76 -31.73
N HIS A 305 -2.32 -24.64 -31.70
CA HIS A 305 -0.99 -24.56 -31.08
C HIS A 305 -1.03 -24.23 -29.58
N LEU A 306 -2.19 -23.82 -29.06
CA LEU A 306 -2.35 -23.57 -27.63
C LEU A 306 -2.49 -24.90 -26.88
N PRO A 307 -1.87 -25.02 -25.69
CA PRO A 307 -2.02 -26.21 -24.88
C PRO A 307 -3.49 -26.39 -24.50
N ARG A 308 -3.99 -27.61 -24.66
CA ARG A 308 -5.37 -27.94 -24.26
C ARG A 308 -5.46 -27.94 -22.73
N GLN A 309 -5.98 -26.86 -22.15
CA GLN A 309 -6.18 -26.73 -20.71
C GLN A 309 -7.41 -27.54 -20.27
N TYR A 310 -7.29 -28.88 -20.21
CA TYR A 310 -8.39 -29.74 -19.75
C TYR A 310 -8.59 -29.70 -18.23
N VAL A 311 -7.52 -29.49 -17.46
CA VAL A 311 -7.51 -29.27 -16.01
C VAL A 311 -6.24 -28.51 -15.68
N GLN A 312 -6.33 -27.38 -14.96
CA GLN A 312 -5.12 -26.72 -14.43
C GLN A 312 -4.65 -27.48 -13.18
N PRO A 313 -3.44 -28.07 -13.16
CA PRO A 313 -2.96 -28.86 -12.03
C PRO A 313 -2.65 -28.02 -10.79
N ASP A 314 -2.39 -26.72 -10.95
CA ASP A 314 -1.96 -25.78 -9.90
C ASP A 314 -3.07 -24.81 -9.43
N ARG A 315 -4.35 -25.16 -9.60
CA ARG A 315 -5.39 -24.36 -8.93
C ARG A 315 -5.12 -24.37 -7.43
N SER A 316 -5.16 -23.19 -6.82
CA SER A 316 -5.19 -23.07 -5.36
C SER A 316 -6.19 -24.09 -4.83
N PRO A 317 -5.83 -24.85 -3.78
CA PRO A 317 -6.65 -25.96 -3.35
C PRO A 317 -8.07 -25.47 -3.10
N PHE A 318 -9.01 -26.04 -3.86
CA PHE A 318 -10.40 -25.65 -3.78
C PHE A 318 -10.93 -26.15 -2.44
N ALA A 319 -11.24 -25.22 -1.54
CA ALA A 319 -11.82 -25.60 -0.27
C ALA A 319 -13.27 -26.05 -0.48
N PHE A 320 -13.53 -27.32 -0.19
CA PHE A 320 -14.87 -27.90 -0.34
C PHE A 320 -15.78 -27.50 0.82
N SER A 321 -15.20 -27.09 1.94
CA SER A 321 -15.91 -26.59 3.11
C SER A 321 -15.27 -25.32 3.67
N ILE A 322 -16.11 -24.45 4.25
CA ILE A 322 -15.65 -23.34 5.08
C ILE A 322 -14.97 -23.84 6.36
N ASN A 323 -15.06 -25.11 6.73
CA ASN A 323 -14.32 -25.60 7.90
C ASN A 323 -12.88 -26.02 7.57
N ASP A 324 -12.51 -26.06 6.28
CA ASP A 324 -11.19 -26.48 5.85
C ASP A 324 -10.15 -25.40 6.14
N ASN A 325 -8.99 -25.79 6.70
CA ASN A 325 -7.86 -24.86 6.91
C ASN A 325 -7.40 -24.21 5.59
N CYS A 326 -7.59 -24.91 4.47
CA CYS A 326 -7.33 -24.38 3.14
C CYS A 326 -8.22 -23.19 2.79
N PHE A 327 -9.49 -23.20 3.21
CA PHE A 327 -10.37 -22.05 3.02
C PHE A 327 -9.80 -20.85 3.76
N ALA A 328 -9.49 -21.01 5.05
CA ALA A 328 -8.93 -19.93 5.87
C ALA A 328 -7.65 -19.36 5.26
N ALA A 329 -6.72 -20.22 4.83
CA ALA A 329 -5.47 -19.77 4.23
C ALA A 329 -5.73 -18.96 2.94
N THR A 330 -6.52 -19.47 2.01
CA THR A 330 -6.84 -18.78 0.76
C THR A 330 -7.60 -17.48 1.01
N ALA A 331 -8.61 -17.50 1.88
CA ALA A 331 -9.39 -16.31 2.23
C ALA A 331 -8.51 -15.25 2.90
N LEU A 332 -7.62 -15.61 3.83
CA LEU A 332 -6.72 -14.65 4.48
C LEU A 332 -5.70 -14.06 3.50
N ILE A 333 -5.18 -14.85 2.55
CA ILE A 333 -4.28 -14.35 1.50
C ILE A 333 -5.01 -13.30 0.65
N GLU A 334 -6.20 -13.62 0.14
CA GLU A 334 -6.96 -12.70 -0.71
C GLU A 334 -7.47 -11.47 0.04
N LEU A 335 -7.95 -11.62 1.28
CA LEU A 335 -8.38 -10.49 2.11
C LEU A 335 -7.22 -9.59 2.49
N THR A 336 -6.04 -10.16 2.79
CA THR A 336 -4.84 -9.37 3.09
C THR A 336 -4.38 -8.61 1.86
N ARG A 337 -4.39 -9.26 0.70
CA ARG A 337 -4.11 -8.61 -0.59
C ARG A 337 -5.08 -7.45 -0.83
N ALA A 338 -6.39 -7.69 -0.73
CA ALA A 338 -7.41 -6.66 -0.89
C ALA A 338 -7.21 -5.50 0.08
N PHE A 339 -6.97 -5.79 1.37
CA PHE A 339 -6.70 -4.78 2.40
C PHE A 339 -5.49 -3.89 2.06
N GLN A 340 -4.39 -4.46 1.53
CA GLN A 340 -3.18 -3.70 1.23
C GLN A 340 -3.31 -2.74 0.04
N TYR A 341 -4.16 -3.08 -0.94
CA TYR A 341 -4.34 -2.30 -2.18
C TYR A 341 -5.60 -1.44 -2.20
N GLU A 342 -6.51 -1.63 -1.25
CA GLU A 342 -7.71 -0.82 -1.10
C GLU A 342 -7.35 0.66 -0.84
N LYS A 343 -8.09 1.55 -1.50
CA LYS A 343 -7.95 3.01 -1.38
C LYS A 343 -9.05 3.58 -0.49
N ASP A 344 -10.22 2.97 -0.50
CA ASP A 344 -11.34 3.39 0.33
C ASP A 344 -11.12 2.94 1.78
N THR A 345 -10.95 3.90 2.67
CA THR A 345 -10.66 3.64 4.08
C THR A 345 -11.80 2.92 4.80
N MET A 346 -13.06 3.03 4.33
CA MET A 346 -14.19 2.30 4.89
C MET A 346 -14.13 0.83 4.49
N ASN A 347 -13.85 0.54 3.21
CA ASN A 347 -13.66 -0.84 2.76
C ASN A 347 -12.46 -1.50 3.46
N MET A 348 -11.38 -0.75 3.71
CA MET A 348 -10.27 -1.26 4.51
C MET A 348 -10.69 -1.72 5.91
N ASP A 349 -11.59 -0.98 6.57
CA ASP A 349 -12.10 -1.37 7.89
C ASP A 349 -12.96 -2.65 7.79
N CYS A 350 -13.74 -2.80 6.72
CA CYS A 350 -14.49 -4.03 6.44
C CYS A 350 -13.55 -5.24 6.23
N TYR A 351 -12.48 -5.08 5.44
CA TYR A 351 -11.49 -6.15 5.26
C TYR A 351 -10.77 -6.49 6.56
N ALA A 352 -10.36 -5.49 7.33
CA ALA A 352 -9.70 -5.70 8.63
C ALA A 352 -10.61 -6.46 9.61
N LEU A 353 -11.89 -6.08 9.70
CA LEU A 353 -12.87 -6.78 10.53
C LEU A 353 -13.06 -8.22 10.05
N THR A 354 -13.21 -8.44 8.74
CA THR A 354 -13.39 -9.78 8.17
C THR A 354 -12.17 -10.67 8.46
N ILE A 355 -10.96 -10.15 8.31
CA ILE A 355 -9.72 -10.85 8.68
C ILE A 355 -9.74 -11.21 10.17
N GLN A 356 -10.10 -10.26 11.05
CA GLN A 356 -10.18 -10.52 12.49
C GLN A 356 -11.20 -11.60 12.84
N GLU A 357 -12.37 -11.59 12.21
CA GLU A 357 -13.41 -12.60 12.45
C GLU A 357 -12.98 -13.98 11.94
N ILE A 358 -12.32 -14.07 10.77
CA ILE A 358 -11.75 -15.34 10.30
C ILE A 358 -10.69 -15.84 11.29
N LEU A 359 -9.75 -14.99 11.73
CA LEU A 359 -8.74 -15.40 12.71
C LEU A 359 -9.37 -15.93 14.00
N LYS A 360 -10.47 -15.32 14.47
CA LYS A 360 -11.22 -15.80 15.65
C LYS A 360 -11.92 -17.13 15.39
N ILE A 361 -12.65 -17.27 14.28
CA ILE A 361 -13.41 -18.49 13.94
C ILE A 361 -12.47 -19.71 13.86
N TYR A 362 -11.26 -19.53 13.32
CA TYR A 362 -10.27 -20.61 13.18
C TYR A 362 -9.30 -20.75 14.36
N ASP A 363 -9.46 -19.93 15.40
CA ASP A 363 -8.59 -19.90 16.59
C ASP A 363 -7.11 -19.74 16.21
N ILE A 364 -6.83 -18.77 15.33
CA ILE A 364 -5.48 -18.40 14.90
C ILE A 364 -5.01 -17.24 15.78
N SER A 365 -4.01 -17.51 16.62
CA SER A 365 -3.43 -16.53 17.53
C SER A 365 -1.99 -16.16 17.14
N PRO A 366 -1.54 -14.92 17.43
CA PRO A 366 -0.16 -14.49 17.15
C PRO A 366 0.91 -15.31 17.90
N THR A 367 0.51 -15.96 19.00
CA THR A 367 1.37 -16.74 19.91
C THR A 367 1.30 -18.24 19.69
N GLY A 368 0.45 -18.73 18.76
CA GLY A 368 0.36 -20.12 18.34
C GLY A 368 -0.01 -21.09 19.48
N SER A 369 -1.31 -21.23 19.77
CA SER A 369 -1.81 -22.15 20.81
C SER A 369 -2.06 -23.59 20.32
N LYS A 370 -2.06 -23.86 19.01
CA LYS A 370 -2.30 -25.22 18.49
C LYS A 370 -1.01 -26.05 18.47
N LYS A 371 -0.90 -26.98 19.43
CA LYS A 371 -0.12 -28.22 19.25
C LYS A 371 -0.79 -28.99 18.10
N THR A 372 0.01 -29.51 17.17
CA THR A 372 -0.37 -30.26 15.96
C THR A 372 -0.98 -29.46 14.81
N CYS A 373 -0.14 -29.01 13.88
CA CYS A 373 -0.37 -29.25 12.44
C CYS A 373 0.99 -29.24 11.73
N GLY A 374 1.44 -30.41 11.30
CA GLY A 374 2.62 -30.54 10.44
C GLY A 374 2.31 -30.01 9.04
N ILE A 375 3.29 -29.31 8.47
CA ILE A 375 3.41 -28.96 7.04
C ILE A 375 2.27 -28.01 6.58
N VAL A 376 2.42 -26.69 6.54
CA VAL A 376 3.25 -25.91 5.60
C VAL A 376 3.62 -24.58 6.26
N SER A 377 4.91 -24.25 6.29
CA SER A 377 5.40 -22.88 6.49
C SER A 377 5.13 -22.10 5.20
N PRO A 378 4.48 -20.94 5.27
CA PRO A 378 5.25 -19.72 5.49
C PRO A 378 4.70 -18.94 6.68
N ARG A 379 5.61 -18.32 7.42
CA ARG A 379 5.30 -17.38 8.51
C ARG A 379 4.36 -16.29 8.01
N ILE A 380 3.06 -16.46 8.24
CA ILE A 380 2.12 -15.35 8.33
C ILE A 380 2.35 -14.73 9.72
N CYS A 381 3.45 -13.99 9.84
CA CYS A 381 3.61 -13.03 10.92
C CYS A 381 2.89 -11.77 10.47
N ILE A 382 1.63 -11.59 10.87
CA ILE A 382 1.02 -10.26 10.90
C ILE A 382 1.72 -9.52 12.04
N LYS A 383 2.78 -8.78 11.69
CA LYS A 383 3.36 -7.70 12.50
C LYS A 383 3.29 -6.39 11.73
#